data_AF-Q30Y39-F1
#
_entry.id   AF-Q30Y39-F1
#
_cell.length_a   1.000
_cell.length_b   1.000
_cell.length_c   1.000
_cell.angle_alpha   90.00
_cell.angle_beta   90.00
_cell.angle_gamma   90.00
#
_symmetry.space_group_name_H-M   'P 1'
#
loop_
_entity.id
_entity.type
_entity.pdbx_description
1 polymer ?
#
loop_
_entity_poly.entity_id
_entity_poly.type
_entity_poly.pdbx_seq_one_letter_code
_entity_poly.pdbx_strand_id
1 'polypeptide(L)'
;MNRPFSLRFLLTAGLLAVLTMGVLAGCSGQNVRHLAHETWGRSGDNHIGMQFWRFGFTTVDMGDSVGVIGTALPNSELYPQWAAWYGQLTITAYLSDHTGQVIARDTHTYVPRPIGKERGIPLEFTFDAGTVDAQYISFGYRMLLTEQPPDAVSGGQQGRMQLVQEDALRQ
;
A
#
# COMPACT_ATOMS: atom_id res chain seq x y z
N MET A 1 7.48 -50.33 42.36
CA MET A 1 8.50 -49.34 42.01
C MET A 1 8.71 -49.37 40.49
N ASN A 2 8.37 -48.25 39.85
CA ASN A 2 8.73 -47.73 38.52
C ASN A 2 8.68 -48.64 37.27
N ARG A 3 7.61 -48.46 36.46
CA ARG A 3 7.54 -48.85 35.04
C ARG A 3 8.45 -47.93 34.21
N PRO A 4 9.22 -48.45 33.23
CA PRO A 4 10.08 -47.63 32.37
C PRO A 4 9.20 -46.80 31.43
N PHE A 5 9.08 -45.51 31.73
CA PHE A 5 8.34 -44.55 30.92
C PHE A 5 9.06 -44.41 29.56
N SER A 6 8.35 -44.78 28.51
CA SER A 6 8.83 -45.10 27.18
C SER A 6 9.56 -43.93 26.51
N LEU A 7 10.88 -44.08 26.29
CA LEU A 7 11.73 -43.17 25.50
C LEU A 7 11.15 -42.88 24.09
N ARG A 8 10.34 -43.81 23.56
CA ARG A 8 9.62 -43.69 22.28
C ARG A 8 8.51 -42.62 22.28
N PHE A 9 7.93 -42.30 23.43
CA PHE A 9 6.85 -41.31 23.56
C PHE A 9 7.38 -39.87 23.58
N LEU A 10 8.62 -39.68 24.07
CA LEU A 10 9.31 -38.39 24.07
C LEU A 10 9.79 -38.00 22.67
N LEU A 11 10.21 -38.98 21.85
CA LEU A 11 10.67 -38.73 20.47
C LEU A 11 9.53 -38.32 19.53
N THR A 12 8.35 -38.94 19.65
CA THR A 12 7.17 -38.56 18.85
C THR A 12 6.58 -37.20 19.25
N ALA A 13 6.59 -36.87 20.54
CA ALA A 13 6.16 -35.55 21.02
C ALA A 13 7.12 -34.43 20.56
N GLY A 14 8.43 -34.68 20.58
CA GLY A 14 9.44 -33.71 20.09
C GLY A 14 9.35 -33.47 18.59
N LEU A 15 9.14 -34.51 17.78
CA LEU A 15 8.99 -34.39 16.33
C LEU A 15 7.71 -33.62 15.95
N LEU A 16 6.60 -33.86 16.66
CA LEU A 16 5.33 -33.17 16.43
C LEU A 16 5.42 -31.68 16.83
N ALA A 17 6.13 -31.36 17.91
CA ALA A 17 6.36 -29.99 18.35
C ALA A 17 7.19 -29.16 17.35
N VAL A 18 8.23 -29.77 16.75
CA VAL A 18 9.05 -29.13 15.71
C VAL A 18 8.25 -28.92 14.43
N LEU A 19 7.38 -29.86 14.06
CA LEU A 19 6.50 -29.75 12.89
C LEU A 19 5.42 -28.66 13.06
N THR A 20 4.90 -28.46 14.28
CA THR A 20 3.95 -27.36 14.55
C THR A 20 4.61 -25.98 14.58
N MET A 21 5.90 -25.88 14.92
CA MET A 21 6.59 -24.60 15.02
C MET A 21 7.00 -24.04 13.65
N GLY A 22 7.22 -24.90 12.64
CA GLY A 22 7.52 -24.48 11.27
C GLY A 22 6.33 -23.87 10.49
N VAL A 23 5.10 -24.12 10.92
CA VAL A 23 3.88 -23.66 10.21
C VAL A 23 3.52 -22.20 10.56
N LEU A 24 4.10 -21.64 11.63
CA LEU A 24 3.78 -20.28 12.11
C LEU A 24 4.74 -19.19 11.58
N ALA A 25 5.77 -19.55 10.80
CA ALA A 25 6.72 -18.61 10.22
C ALA A 25 6.39 -18.24 8.77
N GLY A 26 5.10 -18.06 8.46
CA GLY A 26 4.69 -17.39 7.23
C GLY A 26 4.98 -15.90 7.36
N CYS A 27 6.19 -15.45 7.03
CA CYS A 27 6.48 -14.04 6.80
C CYS A 27 5.64 -13.59 5.59
N SER A 28 4.42 -13.12 5.82
CA SER A 28 3.59 -12.60 4.75
C SER A 28 4.19 -11.28 4.28
N GLY A 29 5.02 -11.37 3.24
CA GLY A 29 5.63 -10.23 2.56
C GLY A 29 4.60 -9.54 1.67
N GLN A 30 4.77 -8.24 1.45
CA GLN A 30 4.02 -7.54 0.40
C GLN A 30 4.84 -7.50 -0.88
N ASN A 31 4.19 -7.68 -2.02
CA ASN A 31 4.84 -7.63 -3.33
C ASN A 31 4.10 -6.66 -4.26
N VAL A 32 4.88 -5.83 -4.97
CA VAL A 32 4.41 -4.77 -5.87
C VAL A 32 4.85 -4.99 -7.32
N ARG A 33 5.33 -6.19 -7.69
CA ARG A 33 5.82 -6.47 -9.05
C ARG A 33 4.78 -6.20 -10.15
N HIS A 34 3.51 -6.22 -9.80
CA HIS A 34 2.40 -5.95 -10.71
C HIS A 34 2.08 -4.45 -10.86
N LEU A 35 2.57 -3.61 -9.94
CA LEU A 35 2.38 -2.17 -9.98
C LEU A 35 3.38 -1.52 -10.92
N ALA A 36 2.94 -0.43 -11.56
CA ALA A 36 3.84 0.47 -12.27
C ALA A 36 4.87 1.06 -11.29
N HIS A 37 6.10 1.20 -11.75
CA HIS A 37 7.22 1.61 -10.90
C HIS A 37 8.24 2.44 -11.68
N GLU A 38 9.05 3.18 -10.93
CA GLU A 38 10.21 3.92 -11.41
C GLU A 38 11.45 3.52 -10.62
N THR A 39 12.64 3.80 -11.18
CA THR A 39 13.90 3.57 -10.46
C THR A 39 14.00 4.49 -9.25
N TRP A 40 14.30 3.92 -8.09
CA TRP A 40 14.47 4.65 -6.84
C TRP A 40 15.71 5.58 -6.88
N GLY A 41 15.61 6.74 -6.23
CA GLY A 41 16.71 7.71 -6.16
C GLY A 41 17.01 8.45 -7.45
N ARG A 42 16.21 8.26 -8.51
CA ARG A 42 16.35 9.03 -9.75
C ARG A 42 15.99 10.49 -9.53
N SER A 43 16.98 11.36 -9.66
CA SER A 43 16.78 12.81 -9.56
C SER A 43 15.92 13.35 -10.70
N GLY A 44 15.09 14.35 -10.39
CA GLY A 44 14.23 15.05 -11.36
C GLY A 44 12.75 14.68 -11.24
N ASP A 45 11.96 15.13 -12.21
CA ASP A 45 10.52 14.88 -12.26
C ASP A 45 10.25 13.46 -12.77
N ASN A 46 9.73 12.61 -11.88
CA ASN A 46 9.34 11.24 -12.17
C ASN A 46 7.82 11.13 -12.24
N HIS A 47 7.32 10.20 -13.06
CA HIS A 47 5.88 9.99 -13.22
C HIS A 47 5.51 8.51 -13.24
N ILE A 48 4.52 8.13 -12.43
CA ILE A 48 3.92 6.79 -12.45
C ILE A 48 2.43 6.93 -12.76
N GLY A 49 1.98 6.29 -13.84
CA GLY A 49 0.57 6.24 -14.24
C GLY A 49 -0.09 4.95 -13.77
N MET A 50 -1.27 5.06 -13.18
CA MET A 50 -2.16 3.95 -12.81
C MET A 50 -3.55 4.18 -13.41
N GLN A 51 -4.52 3.30 -13.11
CA GLN A 51 -5.87 3.43 -13.69
C GLN A 51 -6.50 4.77 -13.33
N PHE A 52 -6.67 5.05 -12.04
CA PHE A 52 -7.44 6.22 -11.58
C PHE A 52 -6.58 7.43 -11.18
N TRP A 53 -5.26 7.26 -11.16
CA TRP A 53 -4.32 8.26 -10.67
C TRP A 53 -3.04 8.31 -11.50
N ARG A 54 -2.45 9.50 -11.59
CA ARG A 54 -1.11 9.74 -12.10
C ARG A 54 -0.30 10.45 -11.02
N PHE A 55 0.83 9.87 -10.64
CA PHE A 55 1.69 10.38 -9.60
C PHE A 55 2.87 11.09 -10.26
N GLY A 56 3.02 12.39 -10.04
CA GLY A 56 4.25 13.13 -10.35
C GLY A 56 5.02 13.39 -9.07
N PHE A 57 6.31 13.08 -9.02
CA PHE A 57 7.09 13.20 -7.78
C PHE A 57 8.59 13.40 -8.04
N THR A 58 9.28 13.86 -7.00
CA THR A 58 10.74 13.92 -6.93
C THR A 58 11.22 13.42 -5.57
N THR A 59 12.45 12.92 -5.52
CA THR A 59 13.11 12.48 -4.28
C THR A 59 13.94 13.61 -3.71
N VAL A 60 13.82 13.86 -2.41
CA VAL A 60 14.55 14.90 -1.68
C VAL A 60 15.35 14.23 -0.57
N ASP A 61 16.64 14.50 -0.53
CA ASP A 61 17.51 14.07 0.57
C ASP A 61 17.25 14.95 1.80
N MET A 62 16.97 14.33 2.94
CA MET A 62 16.72 14.98 4.23
C MET A 62 17.80 14.62 5.28
N GLY A 63 18.93 14.04 4.87
CA GLY A 63 20.02 13.61 5.73
C GLY A 63 19.82 12.19 6.24
N ASP A 64 19.05 12.03 7.33
CA ASP A 64 18.80 10.71 7.93
C ASP A 64 17.59 9.98 7.31
N SER A 65 16.87 10.66 6.41
CA SER A 65 15.73 10.13 5.68
C SER A 65 15.73 10.63 4.24
N VAL A 66 14.94 9.95 3.39
CA VAL A 66 14.66 10.39 2.03
C VAL A 66 13.17 10.69 1.92
N GLY A 67 12.86 11.91 1.51
CA GLY A 67 11.51 12.35 1.23
C GLY A 67 11.11 12.11 -0.22
N VAL A 68 9.84 11.82 -0.43
CA VAL A 68 9.20 11.83 -1.75
C VAL A 68 8.12 12.89 -1.73
N ILE A 69 8.32 13.96 -2.50
CA ILE A 69 7.35 15.06 -2.61
C ILE A 69 6.76 15.10 -4.01
N GLY A 70 5.47 15.42 -4.12
CA GLY A 70 4.81 15.37 -5.41
C GLY A 70 3.34 15.73 -5.41
N THR A 71 2.65 15.30 -6.46
CA THR A 71 1.22 15.51 -6.65
C THR A 71 0.60 14.29 -7.34
N ALA A 72 -0.50 13.79 -6.78
CA ALA A 72 -1.38 12.82 -7.43
C ALA A 72 -2.47 13.55 -8.21
N LEU A 73 -2.51 13.35 -9.52
CA LEU A 73 -3.51 13.89 -10.43
C LEU A 73 -4.56 12.81 -10.72
N PRO A 74 -5.87 13.10 -10.57
CA PRO A 74 -6.91 12.13 -10.86
C PRO A 74 -7.07 11.97 -12.38
N ASN A 75 -7.23 10.74 -12.85
CA ASN A 75 -7.71 10.45 -14.20
C ASN A 75 -9.25 10.44 -14.20
N SER A 76 -9.86 11.58 -13.90
CA SER A 76 -11.30 11.70 -13.61
C SER A 76 -12.21 11.24 -14.75
N GLU A 77 -11.73 11.26 -16.00
CA GLU A 77 -12.46 10.75 -17.18
C GLU A 77 -12.76 9.24 -17.09
N LEU A 78 -11.96 8.49 -16.32
CA LEU A 78 -12.15 7.05 -16.13
C LEU A 78 -13.12 6.74 -14.98
N TYR A 79 -13.51 7.74 -14.18
CA TYR A 79 -14.40 7.51 -13.05
C TYR A 79 -15.82 7.21 -13.54
N PRO A 80 -16.58 6.38 -12.81
CA PRO A 80 -17.98 6.21 -13.10
C PRO A 80 -18.71 7.56 -13.08
N GLN A 81 -19.58 7.83 -14.07
CA GLN A 81 -20.26 9.13 -14.21
C GLN A 81 -21.10 9.56 -13.01
N TRP A 82 -21.52 8.61 -12.17
CA TRP A 82 -22.30 8.87 -10.95
C TRP A 82 -21.42 9.28 -9.76
N ALA A 83 -20.10 9.05 -9.83
CA ALA A 83 -19.20 9.36 -8.74
C ALA A 83 -18.97 10.87 -8.66
N ALA A 84 -19.24 11.44 -7.48
CA ALA A 84 -19.10 12.88 -7.25
C ALA A 84 -18.13 13.19 -6.10
N TRP A 85 -17.76 12.20 -5.28
CA TRP A 85 -16.93 12.36 -4.10
C TRP A 85 -15.92 11.23 -3.96
N TYR A 86 -14.73 11.57 -3.44
CA TYR A 86 -13.88 10.61 -2.75
C TYR A 86 -14.39 10.51 -1.31
N GLY A 87 -15.13 9.45 -1.00
CA GLY A 87 -15.60 9.18 0.34
C GLY A 87 -14.46 8.81 1.29
N GLN A 88 -13.43 8.14 0.78
CA GLN A 88 -12.17 7.91 1.47
C GLN A 88 -11.09 7.68 0.43
N LEU A 89 -9.91 8.26 0.60
CA LEU A 89 -8.77 8.01 -0.28
C LEU A 89 -7.54 7.74 0.58
N THR A 90 -6.93 6.59 0.37
CA THR A 90 -5.63 6.23 0.94
C THR A 90 -4.65 6.02 -0.20
N ILE A 91 -3.47 6.63 -0.11
CA ILE A 91 -2.37 6.47 -1.06
C ILE A 91 -1.18 5.92 -0.29
N THR A 92 -0.52 4.92 -0.86
CA THR A 92 0.69 4.31 -0.30
C THR A 92 1.84 4.46 -1.29
N ALA A 93 2.99 4.89 -0.81
CA ALA A 93 4.26 4.79 -1.52
C ALA A 93 5.00 3.55 -1.03
N TYR A 94 5.56 2.77 -1.96
CA TYR A 94 6.29 1.54 -1.69
C TYR A 94 7.71 1.63 -2.23
N LEU A 95 8.69 1.25 -1.41
CA LEU A 95 10.05 0.96 -1.86
C LEU A 95 10.24 -0.55 -1.96
N SER A 96 10.81 -1.01 -3.05
CA SER A 96 10.97 -2.45 -3.33
C SER A 96 12.30 -2.82 -3.97
N ASP A 97 12.68 -4.09 -3.82
CA ASP A 97 13.84 -4.68 -4.47
C ASP A 97 13.55 -5.08 -5.93
N HIS A 98 14.54 -5.68 -6.59
CA HIS A 98 14.42 -6.20 -7.96
C HIS A 98 13.39 -7.30 -8.19
N THR A 99 12.91 -7.97 -7.13
CA THR A 99 11.86 -8.98 -7.21
C THR A 99 10.46 -8.39 -7.02
N GLY A 100 10.39 -7.09 -6.68
CA GLY A 100 9.18 -6.39 -6.30
C GLY A 100 8.79 -6.65 -4.84
N GLN A 101 9.67 -7.22 -4.02
CA GLN A 101 9.44 -7.39 -2.59
C GLN A 101 9.50 -6.02 -1.92
N VAL A 102 8.44 -5.64 -1.19
CA VAL A 102 8.38 -4.38 -0.46
C VAL A 102 9.38 -4.43 0.71
N ILE A 103 10.23 -3.41 0.77
CA ILE A 103 11.24 -3.18 1.82
C ILE A 103 10.70 -2.15 2.82
N ALA A 104 10.10 -1.07 2.31
CA ALA A 104 9.51 -0.01 3.13
C ALA A 104 8.25 0.53 2.45
N ARG A 105 7.37 1.11 3.24
CA ARG A 105 6.16 1.79 2.74
C ARG A 105 5.74 2.91 3.67
N ASP A 106 5.11 3.91 3.09
CA ASP A 106 4.48 5.01 3.82
C ASP A 106 3.08 5.25 3.24
N THR A 107 2.08 5.44 4.10
CA THR A 107 0.65 5.41 3.74
C THR A 107 -0.06 6.61 4.33
N HIS A 108 -0.67 7.42 3.47
CA HIS A 108 -1.41 8.61 3.85
C HIS A 108 -2.89 8.46 3.51
N THR A 109 -3.77 8.88 4.42
CA THR A 109 -5.22 8.93 4.20
C THR A 109 -5.67 10.39 4.11
N TYR A 110 -6.42 10.69 3.07
CA TYR A 110 -6.90 12.02 2.74
C TYR A 110 -8.36 12.21 3.14
N VAL A 111 -8.68 13.43 3.52
CA VAL A 111 -10.05 13.82 3.89
C VAL A 111 -11.01 13.72 2.69
N PRO A 112 -12.29 13.40 2.93
CA PRO A 112 -13.27 13.32 1.86
C PRO A 112 -13.44 14.65 1.12
N ARG A 113 -13.61 14.59 -0.20
CA ARG A 113 -13.75 15.81 -1.03
C ARG A 113 -14.49 15.55 -2.35
N PRO A 114 -15.09 16.58 -2.98
CA PRO A 114 -15.72 16.46 -4.29
C PRO A 114 -14.70 16.18 -5.40
N ILE A 115 -15.06 15.30 -6.32
CA ILE A 115 -14.31 14.99 -7.54
C ILE A 115 -14.36 16.18 -8.51
N GLY A 116 -13.26 16.42 -9.22
CA GLY A 116 -13.21 17.40 -10.32
C GLY A 116 -12.97 18.84 -9.88
N LYS A 117 -12.81 19.08 -8.58
CA LYS A 117 -12.38 20.38 -8.02
C LYS A 117 -10.91 20.40 -7.61
N GLU A 118 -10.20 19.27 -7.63
CA GLU A 118 -8.77 19.26 -7.35
C GLU A 118 -7.93 19.68 -8.55
N ARG A 119 -6.89 20.46 -8.26
CA ARG A 119 -5.74 20.63 -9.16
C ARG A 119 -4.73 19.47 -9.03
N GLY A 120 -5.00 18.52 -8.14
CA GLY A 120 -4.11 17.47 -7.68
C GLY A 120 -4.09 17.37 -6.15
N ILE A 121 -3.67 16.23 -5.64
CA ILE A 121 -3.50 15.96 -4.21
C ILE A 121 -2.00 16.01 -3.90
N PRO A 122 -1.55 16.91 -3.01
CA PRO A 122 -0.14 16.95 -2.64
C PRO A 122 0.27 15.65 -1.94
N LEU A 123 1.47 15.19 -2.28
CA LEU A 123 2.08 13.99 -1.74
C LEU A 123 3.34 14.37 -1.00
N GLU A 124 3.52 13.78 0.17
CA GLU A 124 4.73 13.88 0.97
C GLU A 124 4.86 12.56 1.72
N PHE A 125 5.89 11.78 1.41
CA PHE A 125 6.19 10.51 2.06
C PHE A 125 7.63 10.54 2.56
N THR A 126 7.92 9.84 3.66
CA THR A 126 9.27 9.80 4.23
C THR A 126 9.71 8.36 4.45
N PHE A 127 10.94 8.06 4.05
CA PHE A 127 11.57 6.75 4.23
C PHE A 127 12.89 6.89 4.99
N ASP A 128 13.20 5.94 5.86
CA ASP A 128 14.48 5.91 6.54
C ASP A 128 15.63 5.75 5.53
N ALA A 129 16.73 6.48 5.71
CA ALA A 129 17.90 6.41 4.81
C ALA A 129 18.55 5.00 4.77
N GLY A 130 18.26 4.16 5.76
CA GLY A 130 18.67 2.75 5.82
C GLY A 130 17.97 1.81 4.83
N THR A 131 17.11 2.32 3.93
CA THR A 131 16.48 1.55 2.84
C THR A 131 17.45 1.29 1.67
N VAL A 132 18.69 0.91 1.99
CA VAL A 132 19.84 0.84 1.07
C VAL A 132 19.63 -0.15 -0.09
N ASP A 133 18.76 -1.14 0.08
CA ASP A 133 18.46 -2.18 -0.91
C ASP A 133 17.28 -1.84 -1.84
N ALA A 134 16.63 -0.68 -1.65
CA ALA A 134 15.54 -0.24 -2.51
C ALA A 134 16.05 0.10 -3.91
N GLN A 135 15.40 -0.48 -4.91
CA GLN A 135 15.72 -0.25 -6.33
C GLN A 135 14.58 0.43 -7.07
N TYR A 136 13.35 0.24 -6.60
CA TYR A 136 12.15 0.76 -7.26
C TYR A 136 11.22 1.43 -6.28
N ILE A 137 10.56 2.47 -6.76
CA ILE A 137 9.41 3.10 -6.10
C ILE A 137 8.14 2.78 -6.88
N SER A 138 7.07 2.46 -6.16
CA SER A 138 5.72 2.28 -6.69
C SER A 138 4.72 3.06 -5.85
N PHE A 139 3.57 3.38 -6.43
CA PHE A 139 2.42 3.88 -5.69
C PHE A 139 1.28 2.88 -5.76
N GLY A 140 0.49 2.84 -4.70
CA GLY A 140 -0.80 2.18 -4.67
C GLY A 140 -1.85 3.09 -4.03
N TYR A 141 -3.11 2.75 -4.24
CA TYR A 141 -4.21 3.49 -3.65
C TYR A 141 -5.40 2.57 -3.36
N ARG A 142 -6.16 3.01 -2.36
CA ARG A 142 -7.50 2.50 -2.06
C ARG A 142 -8.45 3.67 -1.93
N MET A 143 -9.49 3.67 -2.74
CA MET A 143 -10.40 4.80 -2.88
C MET A 143 -11.85 4.34 -2.86
N LEU A 144 -12.65 4.95 -2.00
CA LEU A 144 -14.10 4.81 -1.99
C LEU A 144 -14.71 5.97 -2.77
N LEU A 145 -15.35 5.68 -3.90
CA LEU A 145 -16.12 6.62 -4.69
C LEU A 145 -17.56 6.65 -4.21
N THR A 146 -18.11 7.83 -3.98
CA THR A 146 -19.49 8.01 -3.50
C THR A 146 -20.24 9.05 -4.34
N GLU A 147 -21.55 8.89 -4.46
CA GLU A 147 -22.45 9.83 -5.13
C GLU A 147 -22.70 11.10 -4.30
N GLN A 148 -22.60 10.97 -2.97
CA GLN A 148 -22.86 12.03 -1.99
C GLN A 148 -21.69 12.15 -1.00
N PRO A 149 -21.53 13.28 -0.30
CA PRO A 149 -20.54 13.39 0.77
C PRO A 149 -20.79 12.29 1.82
N PRO A 150 -19.74 11.66 2.38
CA PRO A 150 -19.89 10.51 3.28
C PRO A 150 -20.72 10.81 4.55
N ASP A 151 -20.75 12.07 5.01
CA ASP A 151 -21.53 12.47 6.19
C ASP A 151 -23.02 12.76 5.88
N ALA A 152 -23.40 12.83 4.61
CA ALA A 152 -24.78 13.10 4.18
C ALA A 152 -25.72 11.88 4.33
N VAL A 153 -25.20 10.70 4.67
CA VAL A 153 -25.93 9.42 4.73
C VAL A 153 -26.90 9.32 5.93
N SER A 154 -26.95 10.34 6.79
CA SER A 154 -27.85 10.37 7.97
C SER A 154 -29.35 10.49 7.65
N GLY A 155 -29.74 10.60 6.37
CA GLY A 155 -31.11 10.88 5.92
C GLY A 155 -31.86 9.77 5.17
N GLY A 156 -31.38 8.52 5.20
CA GLY A 156 -32.15 7.36 4.69
C GLY A 156 -32.05 7.07 3.18
N GLN A 157 -31.25 7.83 2.42
CA GLN A 157 -30.86 7.46 1.06
C GLN A 157 -29.43 6.92 1.04
N GLN A 158 -29.28 5.61 0.83
CA GLN A 158 -27.98 5.02 0.53
C GLN A 158 -27.61 5.39 -0.91
N GLY A 159 -26.80 6.44 -1.08
CA GLY A 159 -26.21 6.79 -2.37
C GLY A 159 -25.28 5.68 -2.87
N ARG A 160 -24.99 5.67 -4.18
CA ARG A 160 -24.08 4.66 -4.75
C ARG A 160 -22.68 4.79 -4.17
N MET A 161 -22.05 3.66 -3.90
CA MET A 161 -20.69 3.56 -3.40
C MET A 161 -19.93 2.47 -4.14
N GLN A 162 -18.65 2.73 -4.43
CA GLN A 162 -17.76 1.75 -5.06
C GLN A 162 -16.35 1.87 -4.49
N LEU A 163 -15.80 0.76 -4.00
CA LEU A 163 -14.40 0.67 -3.64
C LEU A 163 -13.58 0.32 -4.89
N VAL A 164 -12.55 1.10 -5.17
CA VAL A 164 -11.54 0.82 -6.19
C VAL A 164 -10.16 0.81 -5.53
N GLN A 165 -9.29 -0.09 -5.97
CA GLN A 165 -7.95 -0.23 -5.39
C GLN A 165 -6.97 -0.82 -6.39
N GLU A 166 -5.74 -0.35 -6.32
CA GLU A 166 -4.55 -0.95 -6.92
C GLU A 166 -3.45 -0.84 -5.86
N ASP A 167 -3.09 -1.94 -5.20
CA ASP A 167 -2.24 -1.91 -4.00
C ASP A 167 -1.38 -3.19 -3.94
N ALA A 168 -0.36 -3.19 -3.07
CA ALA A 168 0.53 -4.34 -2.92
C ALA A 168 -0.22 -5.62 -2.55
N LEU A 169 0.18 -6.75 -3.16
CA LEU A 169 -0.39 -8.06 -2.86
C LEU A 169 0.32 -8.68 -1.67
N ARG A 170 -0.43 -9.31 -0.75
CA ARG A 170 0.15 -10.17 0.28
C ARG A 170 0.50 -11.52 -0.31
N GLN A 171 1.71 -11.97 -0.05
CA GLN A 171 2.20 -13.30 -0.39
C GLN A 171 2.34 -14.18 0.86
#